data_AF-A0ABD4SAJ6-F1
#
_entry.id   AF-A0ABD4SAJ6-F1
#
_cell.length_a   1.000
_cell.length_b   1.000
_cell.length_c   1.000
_cell.angle_alpha   90.00
_cell.angle_beta   90.00
_cell.angle_gamma   90.00
#
_symmetry.space_group_name_H-M   'P 1'
#
loop_
_entity.id
_entity.type
_entity.pdbx_description
1 polymer ?
#
loop_
_entity_poly.entity_id
_entity_poly.type
_entity_poly.pdbx_seq_one_letter_code
_entity_poly.pdbx_strand_id
1 'polypeptide(L)'
;MDSKVWQTVITQSNLKLFWKDAQRRFVGVSQAFLDFYGFKSQSELIGKTDDQIGWHVNNKPFRDDELEVLQHLAPVFSKKLRDTALRIKQD
;
A
#
# COMPACT_ATOMS: atom_id res chain seq x y z
N MET A 1 3.03 23.23 4.59
CA MET A 1 3.34 23.57 3.18
C MET A 1 2.63 22.55 2.30
N ASP A 2 1.52 22.94 1.68
CA ASP A 2 0.85 22.13 0.67
C ASP A 2 1.68 22.20 -0.62
N SER A 3 2.54 21.21 -0.83
CA SER A 3 3.26 21.06 -2.09
C SER A 3 2.28 20.66 -3.17
N LYS A 4 1.96 21.59 -4.09
CA LYS A 4 1.12 21.31 -5.26
C LYS A 4 1.64 20.12 -6.06
N VAL A 5 2.97 19.96 -6.14
CA VAL A 5 3.59 18.82 -6.83
C VAL A 5 3.21 17.50 -6.17
N TRP A 6 3.32 17.42 -4.84
CA TRP A 6 2.92 16.21 -4.10
C TRP A 6 1.45 15.89 -4.31
N GLN A 7 0.58 16.89 -4.17
CA GLN A 7 -0.86 16.72 -4.35
C GLN A 7 -1.19 16.22 -5.76
N THR A 8 -0.53 16.75 -6.79
CA THR A 8 -0.69 16.29 -8.17
C THR A 8 -0.21 14.85 -8.33
N VAL A 9 0.94 14.46 -7.75
CA VAL A 9 1.44 13.09 -7.82
C VAL A 9 0.46 12.10 -7.20
N ILE A 10 -0.06 12.39 -6.00
CA ILE A 10 -0.98 11.46 -5.32
C ILE A 10 -2.38 11.42 -5.93
N THR A 11 -2.85 12.49 -6.58
CA THR A 11 -4.21 12.54 -7.14
C THR A 11 -4.30 12.26 -8.63
N GLN A 12 -3.26 12.55 -9.42
CA GLN A 12 -3.31 12.51 -10.89
C GLN A 12 -2.37 11.48 -11.51
N SER A 13 -1.37 10.96 -10.78
CA SER A 13 -0.47 9.96 -11.35
C SER A 13 -1.11 8.57 -11.39
N ASN A 14 -0.70 7.76 -12.36
CA ASN A 14 -1.09 6.35 -12.46
C ASN A 14 -0.29 5.42 -11.52
N LEU A 15 0.52 5.98 -10.62
CA LEU A 15 1.34 5.23 -9.67
C LEU A 15 0.50 4.79 -8.47
N LYS A 16 0.57 3.51 -8.12
CA LYS A 16 -0.15 2.91 -6.98
C LYS A 16 0.71 3.07 -5.73
N LEU A 17 0.75 4.30 -5.21
CA LEU A 17 1.58 4.66 -4.07
C LEU A 17 0.79 4.46 -2.78
N PHE A 18 1.50 4.03 -1.74
CA PHE A 18 1.01 4.00 -0.36
C PHE A 18 2.20 4.20 0.58
N TRP A 19 1.92 4.67 1.79
CA TRP A 19 2.91 4.78 2.85
C TRP A 19 2.28 4.51 4.21
N LYS A 20 3.11 4.02 5.13
CA LYS A 20 2.70 3.54 6.44
C LYS A 20 3.56 4.14 7.54
N ASP A 21 3.02 4.15 8.75
CA ASP A 21 3.79 4.49 9.95
C ASP A 21 4.62 3.27 10.45
N ALA A 22 5.41 3.49 11.49
CA ALA A 22 6.23 2.44 12.10
C ALA A 22 5.40 1.33 12.80
N GLN A 23 4.10 1.54 12.99
CA GLN A 23 3.15 0.53 13.47
C GLN A 23 2.49 -0.22 12.30
N ARG A 24 2.97 -0.02 11.07
CA ARG A 24 2.47 -0.62 9.81
C ARG A 24 1.03 -0.20 9.48
N ARG A 25 0.58 0.95 9.98
CA ARG A 25 -0.74 1.49 9.67
C ARG A 25 -0.66 2.41 8.47
N PHE A 26 -1.64 2.35 7.58
CA PHE A 26 -1.72 3.26 6.43
C PHE A 26 -1.82 4.71 6.89
N VAL A 27 -0.93 5.55 6.38
CA VAL A 27 -0.93 7.01 6.60
C VAL A 27 -1.39 7.74 5.34
N GLY A 28 -1.25 7.12 4.17
CA GLY A 28 -1.86 7.61 2.95
C GLY A 28 -1.65 6.71 1.75
N VAL A 29 -2.41 7.00 0.71
CA VAL A 29 -2.46 6.27 -0.57
C VAL A 29 -2.72 7.25 -1.71
N SER A 30 -2.32 6.88 -2.93
CA SER A 30 -2.70 7.61 -4.15
C SER A 30 -4.10 7.24 -4.62
N GLN A 31 -4.71 8.09 -5.46
CA GLN A 31 -5.99 7.79 -6.10
C GLN A 31 -5.89 6.53 -6.96
N ALA A 32 -4.81 6.39 -7.75
CA ALA A 32 -4.60 5.20 -8.58
C ALA A 32 -4.46 3.89 -7.78
N PHE A 33 -4.04 3.96 -6.50
CA PHE A 33 -4.06 2.80 -5.61
C PHE A 33 -5.51 2.42 -5.24
N LEU A 34 -6.33 3.40 -4.82
CA LEU A 34 -7.75 3.17 -4.49
C LEU A 34 -8.50 2.55 -5.68
N ASP A 35 -8.33 3.15 -6.86
CA ASP A 35 -9.01 2.71 -8.08
C ASP A 35 -8.58 1.29 -8.49
N PHE A 36 -7.30 0.97 -8.36
CA PHE A 36 -6.77 -0.34 -8.75
C PHE A 36 -7.27 -1.46 -7.83
N TYR A 37 -7.40 -1.18 -6.54
CA TYR A 37 -7.79 -2.16 -5.53
C TYR A 37 -9.27 -2.10 -5.13
N GLY A 38 -10.04 -1.16 -5.69
CA GLY A 38 -11.49 -1.09 -5.52
C GLY A 38 -11.97 -0.46 -4.20
N PHE A 39 -11.13 0.33 -3.51
CA PHE A 39 -11.53 1.07 -2.31
C PHE A 39 -12.23 2.38 -2.69
N LYS A 40 -13.29 2.77 -1.97
CA LYS A 40 -14.05 3.99 -2.32
C LYS A 40 -13.35 5.26 -1.84
N SER A 41 -12.60 5.17 -0.74
CA SER A 41 -11.92 6.32 -0.17
C SER A 41 -10.77 5.94 0.77
N GLN A 42 -9.90 6.90 1.07
CA GLN A 42 -8.79 6.70 2.01
C GLN A 42 -9.26 6.31 3.41
N SER A 43 -10.43 6.77 3.87
CA SER A 43 -10.94 6.50 5.23
C SER A 43 -11.18 5.01 5.51
N GLU A 44 -11.29 4.18 4.48
CA GLU A 44 -11.36 2.74 4.61
C GLU A 44 -10.03 2.12 5.05
N LEU A 45 -8.90 2.82 4.84
CA LEU A 45 -7.54 2.35 5.01
C LEU A 45 -6.79 3.06 6.13
N ILE A 46 -6.92 4.39 6.23
CA ILE A 46 -6.09 5.21 7.14
C ILE A 46 -6.21 4.71 8.59
N GLY A 47 -5.06 4.53 9.22
CA GLY A 47 -4.95 4.06 10.60
C GLY A 47 -5.10 2.55 10.78
N LYS A 48 -5.35 1.78 9.71
CA LYS A 48 -5.47 0.32 9.75
C LYS A 48 -4.21 -0.36 9.24
N THR A 49 -3.97 -1.59 9.68
CA THR A 49 -2.96 -2.50 9.09
C THR A 49 -3.59 -3.35 7.98
N ASP A 50 -2.79 -4.02 7.14
CA ASP A 50 -3.30 -4.96 6.13
C ASP A 50 -4.12 -6.09 6.74
N ASP A 51 -3.76 -6.50 7.96
CA ASP A 51 -4.46 -7.53 8.74
C ASP A 51 -5.88 -7.09 9.10
N GLN A 52 -6.09 -5.80 9.38
CA GLN A 52 -7.41 -5.24 9.67
C GLN A 52 -8.23 -4.96 8.41
N ILE A 53 -7.57 -4.71 7.28
CA ILE A 53 -8.24 -4.48 5.98
C ILE A 53 -8.68 -5.81 5.37
N GLY A 54 -7.90 -6.89 5.55
CA GLY A 54 -8.30 -8.25 5.13
C GLY A 54 -8.36 -8.45 3.60
N TRP A 55 -7.73 -7.56 2.83
CA TRP A 55 -7.73 -7.56 1.36
C TRP A 55 -6.77 -8.53 0.68
N HIS A 56 -5.90 -9.22 1.43
CA HIS A 56 -5.06 -10.29 0.89
C HIS A 56 -5.44 -11.64 1.49
N VAL A 57 -5.42 -12.67 0.65
CA VAL A 57 -5.61 -14.07 1.07
C VAL A 57 -4.50 -14.50 2.05
N ASN A 58 -3.29 -13.97 1.90
CA ASN A 58 -2.18 -14.20 2.81
C ASN A 58 -1.32 -12.94 2.97
N ASN A 59 -1.38 -12.32 4.16
CA ASN A 59 -0.60 -11.12 4.50
C ASN A 59 0.85 -11.40 4.88
N LYS A 60 1.21 -12.66 5.21
CA LYS A 60 2.51 -12.96 5.82
C LYS A 60 3.71 -12.44 4.98
N PRO A 61 3.77 -12.64 3.65
CA PRO A 61 4.89 -12.14 2.85
C PRO A 61 5.04 -10.62 2.94
N PHE A 62 3.93 -9.87 2.87
CA PHE A 62 3.97 -8.41 2.94
C PHE A 62 4.38 -7.91 4.32
N ARG A 63 3.88 -8.57 5.37
CA ARG A 63 4.25 -8.27 6.75
C ARG A 63 5.74 -8.51 7.00
N ASP A 64 6.30 -9.58 6.47
CA ASP A 64 7.72 -9.90 6.64
C ASP A 64 8.59 -8.85 5.93
N ASP A 65 8.23 -8.45 4.70
CA ASP A 65 8.92 -7.37 3.95
C ASP A 65 8.87 -6.03 4.71
N GLU A 66 7.71 -5.67 5.29
CA GLU A 66 7.57 -4.46 6.10
C GLU A 66 8.46 -4.48 7.35
N LEU A 67 8.54 -5.62 8.03
CA LEU A 67 9.38 -5.77 9.21
C LEU A 67 10.87 -5.68 8.86
N GLU A 68 11.29 -6.22 7.72
CA GLU A 68 12.67 -6.11 7.25
C GLU A 68 13.06 -4.64 7.00
N VAL A 69 12.18 -3.85 6.36
CA VAL A 69 12.40 -2.40 6.19
C VAL A 69 12.49 -1.69 7.54
N LEU A 70 11.59 -1.99 8.48
CA LEU A 70 11.57 -1.32 9.79
C LEU A 70 12.77 -1.70 10.68
N GLN A 71 13.24 -2.94 10.60
CA GLN A 71 14.34 -3.43 11.43
C GLN A 71 15.71 -3.02 10.89
N HIS A 72 15.87 -3.01 9.57
CA HIS A 72 17.17 -2.80 8.93
C HIS A 72 17.31 -1.44 8.24
N LEU A 73 16.22 -0.68 8.10
CA LEU A 73 16.17 0.60 7.38
C LEU A 73 16.69 0.49 5.95
N ALA A 74 16.60 -0.70 5.36
CA ALA A 74 17.04 -1.01 4.02
C ALA A 74 15.82 -1.19 3.10
N PRO A 75 15.92 -0.79 1.81
CA PRO A 75 14.84 -1.02 0.87
C PRO A 75 14.69 -2.51 0.57
N VAL A 76 13.46 -3.01 0.69
CA VAL A 76 13.11 -4.38 0.29
C VAL A 76 12.46 -4.35 -1.09
N PHE A 77 13.02 -5.11 -2.04
CA PHE A 77 12.47 -5.26 -3.38
C PHE A 77 11.84 -6.64 -3.52
N SER A 78 10.55 -6.74 -3.20
CA SER A 78 9.82 -8.00 -3.22
C SER A 78 9.73 -8.58 -4.64
N LYS A 79 10.45 -9.67 -4.93
CA LYS A 79 10.38 -10.34 -6.25
C LYS A 79 9.05 -11.09 -6.47
N LYS A 80 8.35 -11.47 -5.40
CA LYS A 80 7.08 -12.25 -5.40
C LYS A 80 5.81 -11.46 -5.77
N LEU A 81 5.84 -10.12 -5.66
CA LEU A 81 4.65 -9.29 -5.87
C LEU A 81 4.24 -9.15 -7.34
N ARG A 82 5.16 -9.35 -8.29
CA ARG A 82 4.84 -9.31 -9.74
C ARG A 82 3.78 -10.33 -10.14
N ASP A 83 3.78 -11.51 -9.52
CA ASP A 83 2.91 -12.62 -9.91
C ASP A 83 1.62 -12.69 -9.08
N THR A 84 1.62 -12.13 -7.86
CA THR A 84 0.51 -12.28 -6.91
C THR A 84 -0.58 -11.21 -7.10
N ALA A 85 -0.22 -9.98 -7.49
CA ALA A 85 -1.19 -8.92 -7.80
C ALA A 85 -2.07 -9.25 -9.04
N LEU A 86 -1.61 -10.15 -9.90
CA LEU A 86 -2.39 -10.67 -11.04
C LEU A 86 -3.47 -11.68 -10.61
N ARG A 87 -3.33 -12.29 -9.44
CA ARG A 87 -4.16 -13.43 -9.02
C ARG A 87 -5.37 -13.07 -8.16
N ILE A 88 -5.41 -11.85 -7.61
CA ILE A 88 -6.59 -11.26 -6.95
C ILE A 88 -7.68 -10.89 -7.99
N LYS A 89 -7.41 -11.05 -9.29
CA LYS A 89 -8.31 -10.68 -10.40
C LYS A 89 -9.17 -11.81 -10.97
N GLN A 90 -9.12 -13.03 -10.44
CA GLN A 90 -9.81 -14.17 -11.07
C GLN A 90 -10.93 -14.82 -10.25
N ASP A 91 -11.21 -14.32 -9.05
CA ASP A 91 -12.36 -14.74 -8.23
C ASP A 91 -13.28 -13.55 -7.94
#